data_AF-A0A6A8MAX4-F1
#
_entry.id   AF-A0A6A8MAX4-F1
#
_cell.length_a   1.000
_cell.length_b   1.000
_cell.length_c   1.000
_cell.angle_alpha   90.00
_cell.angle_beta   90.00
_cell.angle_gamma   90.00
#
_symmetry.space_group_name_H-M   'P 1'
#
loop_
_entity.id
_entity.type
_entity.pdbx_description
1 polymer ?
#
loop_
_entity_poly.entity_id
_entity_poly.type
_entity_poly.pdbx_seq_one_letter_code
_entity_poly.pdbx_strand_id
1 'polypeptide(L)'
;MSDESIRVMSLLDELEDLVTNASKVPFSDKTIVDGDELKSIIDDIRLSLPKDIQQARWVKDEQERILNEAKSEYDKVIVAAKRQAEYLVENDIVKKEAEKRANALVNEAESHSRYIKLRAYEYIDKMLYDMQNEMAGLANEFIQPMNEKFADIINDVNGKVNGNRQEVKDMASRLQDNVENTAADRAAVPAPDYSDDADYDGNKYQQPEFDRDGEDD
;
A
#
# COMPACT_ATOMS: atom_id res chain seq x y z
N MET A 1 55.77 -11.71 -58.27
CA MET A 1 57.12 -11.93 -57.75
C MET A 1 57.95 -10.75 -58.22
N SER A 2 58.62 -10.03 -57.31
CA SER A 2 59.46 -8.89 -57.69
C SER A 2 60.62 -9.39 -58.55
N ASP A 3 61.03 -8.57 -59.53
CA ASP A 3 62.15 -8.84 -60.44
C ASP A 3 63.45 -9.14 -59.66
N GLU A 4 63.59 -8.53 -58.47
CA GLU A 4 64.70 -8.71 -57.53
C GLU A 4 64.70 -10.08 -56.84
N SER A 5 63.52 -10.66 -56.54
CA SER A 5 63.38 -12.01 -55.98
C SER A 5 63.71 -13.10 -56.99
N ILE A 6 63.37 -12.89 -58.27
CA ILE A 6 63.76 -13.77 -59.38
C ILE A 6 65.29 -13.74 -59.55
N ARG A 7 65.90 -12.56 -59.40
CA ARG A 7 67.35 -12.38 -59.47
C ARG A 7 68.10 -13.07 -58.31
N VAL A 8 67.58 -13.00 -57.07
CA VAL A 8 68.18 -13.74 -55.93
C VAL A 8 68.16 -15.25 -56.18
N MET A 9 67.06 -15.80 -56.69
CA MET A 9 66.96 -17.23 -57.00
C MET A 9 67.95 -17.63 -58.09
N SER A 10 68.07 -16.83 -59.15
CA SER A 10 69.08 -17.04 -60.20
C SER A 10 70.51 -16.99 -59.67
N LEU A 11 70.83 -16.09 -58.73
CA LEU A 11 72.15 -16.01 -58.11
C LEU A 11 72.42 -17.20 -57.17
N LEU A 12 71.38 -17.76 -56.54
CA LEU A 12 71.48 -18.98 -55.76
C LEU A 12 71.70 -20.21 -56.65
N ASP A 13 71.02 -20.28 -57.80
CA ASP A 13 71.23 -21.33 -58.80
C ASP A 13 72.65 -21.24 -59.38
N GLU A 14 73.14 -20.03 -59.68
CA GLU A 14 74.51 -19.79 -60.15
C GLU A 14 75.56 -20.17 -59.09
N LEU A 15 75.28 -19.91 -57.82
CA LEU A 15 76.10 -20.36 -56.70
C LEU A 15 76.13 -21.90 -56.59
N GLU A 16 74.98 -22.56 -56.77
CA GLU A 16 74.86 -24.02 -56.76
C GLU A 16 75.64 -24.65 -57.93
N ASP A 17 75.53 -24.06 -59.13
CA ASP A 17 76.26 -24.49 -60.32
C ASP A 17 77.77 -24.29 -60.16
N LEU A 18 78.21 -23.16 -59.57
CA LEU A 18 79.61 -22.90 -59.27
C LEU A 18 80.19 -23.97 -58.34
N VAL A 19 79.45 -24.32 -57.27
CA VAL A 19 79.90 -25.35 -56.31
C VAL A 19 79.87 -26.75 -56.92
N THR A 20 78.89 -27.04 -57.78
CA THR A 20 78.70 -28.36 -58.41
C THR A 20 79.73 -28.65 -59.50
N ASN A 21 80.08 -27.64 -60.30
CA ASN A 21 81.03 -27.77 -61.42
C ASN A 21 82.49 -27.52 -61.01
N ALA A 22 82.73 -27.12 -59.76
CA ALA A 22 84.06 -26.83 -59.28
C ALA A 22 84.94 -28.08 -59.15
N SER A 23 86.25 -27.87 -59.31
CA SER A 23 87.21 -28.96 -59.41
C SER A 23 87.38 -29.67 -58.05
N LYS A 24 87.08 -30.96 -58.00
CA LYS A 24 87.34 -31.78 -56.80
C LYS A 24 88.83 -32.07 -56.64
N VAL A 25 89.32 -31.91 -55.42
CA VAL A 25 90.70 -32.28 -55.08
C VAL A 25 90.80 -33.80 -54.98
N PRO A 26 91.68 -34.49 -55.73
CA PRO A 26 91.80 -35.94 -55.66
C PRO A 26 92.21 -36.38 -54.25
N PHE A 27 91.58 -37.44 -53.75
CA PHE A 27 91.73 -37.96 -52.37
C PHE A 27 91.24 -37.02 -51.25
N SER A 28 90.40 -36.03 -51.53
CA SER A 28 89.75 -35.16 -50.54
C SER A 28 88.29 -34.85 -50.91
N ASP A 29 87.43 -34.64 -49.90
CA ASP A 29 86.06 -34.16 -50.10
C ASP A 29 85.97 -32.65 -50.38
N LYS A 30 87.12 -31.98 -50.56
CA LYS A 30 87.19 -30.55 -50.81
C LYS A 30 87.07 -30.23 -52.29
N THR A 31 86.30 -29.19 -52.60
CA THR A 31 86.17 -28.62 -53.94
C THR A 31 86.91 -27.29 -54.00
N ILE A 32 87.68 -27.08 -55.07
CA ILE A 32 88.36 -25.81 -55.36
C ILE A 32 87.42 -24.95 -56.19
N VAL A 33 86.97 -23.85 -55.60
CA VAL A 33 86.14 -22.81 -56.22
C VAL A 33 86.96 -21.53 -56.34
N ASP A 34 86.65 -20.72 -57.36
CA ASP A 34 87.18 -19.36 -57.44
C ASP A 34 86.57 -18.51 -56.32
N GLY A 35 87.43 -18.01 -55.43
CA GLY A 35 87.01 -17.25 -54.26
C GLY A 35 86.49 -15.87 -54.60
N ASP A 36 86.95 -15.26 -55.70
CA ASP A 36 86.51 -13.94 -56.13
C ASP A 36 85.11 -14.02 -56.76
N GLU A 37 84.85 -15.06 -57.56
CA GLU A 37 83.55 -15.35 -58.16
C GLU A 37 82.49 -15.68 -57.10
N LEU A 38 82.82 -16.59 -56.16
CA LEU A 38 81.96 -16.95 -55.03
C LEU A 38 81.58 -15.72 -54.19
N LYS A 39 82.55 -14.85 -53.92
CA LYS A 39 82.34 -13.64 -53.13
C LYS A 39 81.45 -12.64 -53.86
N SER A 40 81.62 -12.49 -55.17
CA SER A 40 80.77 -11.63 -56.01
C SER A 40 79.30 -12.06 -55.94
N ILE A 41 79.02 -13.35 -56.09
CA ILE A 41 77.66 -13.90 -56.03
C ILE A 41 77.04 -13.68 -54.65
N ILE A 42 77.80 -13.90 -53.57
CA ILE A 42 77.34 -13.66 -52.19
C ILE A 42 77.03 -12.17 -51.94
N ASP A 43 77.88 -11.27 -52.45
CA ASP A 43 77.68 -9.82 -52.29
C ASP A 43 76.45 -9.34 -53.09
N ASP A 44 76.19 -9.90 -54.28
CA ASP A 44 75.00 -9.59 -55.08
C ASP A 44 73.70 -10.12 -54.44
N ILE A 45 73.73 -11.31 -53.83
CA ILE A 45 72.62 -11.84 -53.01
C ILE A 45 72.36 -10.93 -51.80
N ARG A 46 73.43 -10.46 -51.15
CA ARG A 46 73.34 -9.54 -50.00
C ARG A 46 72.85 -8.15 -50.37
N LEU A 47 73.01 -7.68 -51.61
CA LEU A 47 72.51 -6.40 -52.06
C LEU A 47 71.03 -6.45 -52.49
N SER A 48 70.55 -7.63 -52.89
CA SER A 48 69.18 -7.85 -53.37
C SER A 48 68.20 -8.26 -52.27
N LEU A 49 68.61 -9.03 -51.26
CA LEU A 49 67.80 -9.39 -50.08
C LEU A 49 67.35 -8.23 -49.13
N PRO A 50 68.11 -7.14 -48.90
CA PRO A 50 67.80 -6.14 -47.88
C PRO A 50 66.53 -5.36 -48.13
N LYS A 51 66.15 -5.14 -49.40
CA LYS A 51 64.94 -4.38 -49.75
C LYS A 51 63.67 -5.19 -49.51
N ASP A 52 63.68 -6.47 -49.85
CA ASP A 52 62.54 -7.36 -49.64
C ASP A 52 62.22 -7.54 -48.15
N ILE A 53 63.23 -7.66 -47.29
CA ILE A 53 63.03 -7.75 -45.84
C ILE A 53 62.49 -6.43 -45.26
N GLN A 54 62.97 -5.28 -45.74
CA GLN A 54 62.44 -3.97 -45.35
C GLN A 54 60.98 -3.81 -45.80
N GLN A 55 60.65 -4.26 -47.02
CA GLN A 55 59.30 -4.23 -47.53
C GLN A 55 58.38 -5.15 -46.72
N ALA A 56 58.81 -6.35 -46.35
CA ALA A 56 58.03 -7.26 -45.50
C ALA A 56 57.75 -6.66 -44.11
N ARG A 57 58.74 -6.00 -43.49
CA ARG A 57 58.55 -5.28 -42.23
C ARG A 57 57.57 -4.11 -42.38
N TRP A 58 57.73 -3.31 -43.42
CA TRP A 58 56.83 -2.19 -43.70
C TRP A 58 55.39 -2.66 -43.92
N VAL A 59 55.18 -3.72 -44.71
CA VAL A 59 53.85 -4.30 -44.93
C VAL A 59 53.22 -4.76 -43.61
N LYS A 60 54.00 -5.39 -42.72
CA LYS A 60 53.51 -5.82 -41.40
C LYS A 60 53.11 -4.63 -40.53
N ASP A 61 53.96 -3.61 -40.45
CA ASP A 61 53.69 -2.42 -39.65
C ASP A 61 52.47 -1.65 -40.18
N GLU A 62 52.34 -1.56 -41.51
CA GLU A 62 51.19 -0.94 -42.17
C GLU A 62 49.90 -1.73 -41.95
N GLN A 63 49.97 -3.07 -41.95
CA GLN A 63 48.83 -3.92 -41.60
C GLN A 63 48.39 -3.68 -40.15
N GLU A 64 49.33 -3.62 -39.20
CA GLU A 64 49.02 -3.32 -37.80
C GLU A 64 48.40 -1.91 -37.66
N ARG A 65 48.93 -0.92 -38.38
CA ARG A 65 48.39 0.45 -38.42
C ARG A 65 46.94 0.47 -38.91
N ILE A 66 46.68 -0.15 -40.06
CA ILE A 66 45.33 -0.25 -40.65
C ILE A 66 44.37 -0.96 -39.71
N LEU A 67 44.80 -2.05 -39.07
CA LEU A 67 43.96 -2.81 -38.15
C LEU A 67 43.59 -1.98 -36.92
N ASN A 68 44.53 -1.23 -36.35
CA ASN A 68 44.28 -0.37 -35.20
C ASN A 68 43.37 0.81 -35.55
N GLU A 69 43.56 1.40 -36.73
CA GLU A 69 42.70 2.47 -37.24
C GLU A 69 41.27 1.95 -37.49
N ALA A 70 41.12 0.78 -38.10
CA ALA A 70 39.82 0.14 -38.31
C ALA A 70 39.12 -0.19 -36.97
N LYS A 71 39.85 -0.66 -35.95
CA LYS A 71 39.29 -0.89 -34.61
C LYS A 71 38.82 0.41 -33.96
N SER A 72 39.62 1.46 -34.05
CA SER A 72 39.26 2.78 -33.51
C SER A 72 38.01 3.35 -34.18
N GLU A 73 37.92 3.26 -35.51
CA GLU A 73 36.73 3.68 -36.25
C GLU A 73 35.51 2.82 -35.93
N TYR A 74 35.67 1.50 -35.81
CA TYR A 74 34.61 0.60 -35.36
C TYR A 74 34.06 1.02 -33.99
N ASP A 75 34.94 1.28 -33.02
CA ASP A 75 34.52 1.70 -31.68
C ASP A 75 33.80 3.05 -31.71
N LYS A 76 34.27 4.00 -32.53
CA LYS A 76 33.57 5.28 -32.73
C LYS A 76 32.18 5.09 -33.31
N VAL A 77 32.03 4.22 -34.31
CA VAL A 77 30.73 3.91 -34.93
C VAL A 77 29.78 3.27 -33.92
N ILE A 78 30.26 2.31 -33.11
CA ILE A 78 29.45 1.68 -32.06
C ILE A 78 28.98 2.70 -31.02
N VAL A 79 29.87 3.59 -30.57
CA VAL A 79 29.50 4.65 -29.61
C VAL A 79 28.49 5.62 -30.21
N ALA A 80 28.68 6.04 -31.47
CA ALA A 80 27.74 6.91 -32.16
C ALA A 80 26.36 6.24 -32.35
N ALA A 81 26.33 4.97 -32.75
CA ALA A 81 25.10 4.21 -32.92
C ALA A 81 24.33 4.05 -31.60
N LYS A 82 25.03 3.77 -30.49
CA LYS A 82 24.41 3.69 -29.15
C LYS A 82 23.79 5.02 -28.74
N ARG A 83 24.51 6.13 -28.90
CA ARG A 83 23.98 7.48 -28.61
C ARG A 83 22.76 7.81 -29.47
N GLN A 84 22.78 7.44 -30.75
CA GLN A 84 21.65 7.66 -31.64
C GLN A 84 20.44 6.81 -31.24
N ALA A 85 20.65 5.55 -30.82
CA ALA A 85 19.58 4.70 -30.32
C ALA A 85 18.95 5.28 -29.03
N GLU A 86 19.77 5.73 -28.08
CA GLU A 86 19.30 6.42 -26.87
C GLU A 86 18.49 7.67 -27.21
N TYR A 87 19.02 8.52 -28.11
CA TYR A 87 18.33 9.72 -28.58
C TYR A 87 16.99 9.40 -29.25
N LEU A 88 16.94 8.35 -30.08
CA LEU A 88 15.72 7.91 -30.76
C LEU A 88 14.68 7.39 -29.77
N VAL A 89 15.08 6.65 -28.73
CA VAL A 89 14.18 6.16 -27.67
C VAL A 89 13.66 7.31 -26.82
N GLU A 90 14.52 8.27 -26.46
CA GLU A 90 14.12 9.43 -25.67
C GLU A 90 13.20 10.38 -26.43
N ASN A 91 13.46 10.55 -27.73
CA ASN A 91 12.61 11.34 -28.63
C ASN A 91 11.52 10.52 -29.30
N ASP A 92 11.39 9.24 -28.95
CA ASP A 92 10.36 8.39 -29.51
C ASP A 92 9.01 9.00 -29.16
N ILE A 93 8.25 9.31 -30.20
CA ILE A 93 6.89 9.82 -30.11
C ILE A 93 6.06 8.88 -29.25
N VAL A 94 6.35 7.58 -29.27
CA VAL A 94 5.70 6.57 -28.44
C VAL A 94 5.94 6.82 -26.95
N LYS A 95 7.16 7.16 -26.52
CA LYS A 95 7.45 7.44 -25.10
C LYS A 95 6.72 8.70 -24.63
N LYS A 96 6.82 9.79 -25.39
CA LYS A 96 6.13 11.07 -25.06
C LYS A 96 4.62 10.91 -25.04
N GLU A 97 4.05 10.18 -25.99
CA GLU A 97 2.62 9.89 -26.03
C GLU A 97 2.19 8.97 -24.88
N ALA A 98 3.02 7.98 -24.50
CA ALA A 98 2.78 7.14 -23.34
C ALA A 98 2.78 7.94 -22.03
N GLU A 99 3.76 8.84 -21.83
CA GLU A 99 3.80 9.74 -20.68
C GLU A 99 2.58 10.66 -20.63
N LYS A 100 2.18 11.24 -21.77
CA LYS A 100 0.98 12.06 -21.88
C LYS A 100 -0.28 11.29 -21.50
N ARG A 101 -0.42 10.04 -21.98
CA ARG A 101 -1.56 9.16 -21.63
C ARG A 101 -1.54 8.76 -20.17
N ALA A 102 -0.37 8.45 -19.61
CA ALA A 102 -0.24 8.13 -18.19
C ALA A 102 -0.68 9.31 -17.32
N ASN A 103 -0.22 10.53 -17.64
CA ASN A 103 -0.63 11.74 -16.95
C ASN A 103 -2.13 12.01 -17.09
N ALA A 104 -2.71 11.80 -18.28
CA ALA A 104 -4.15 11.93 -18.49
C ALA A 104 -4.95 10.95 -17.62
N LEU A 105 -4.52 9.68 -17.55
CA LEU A 105 -5.15 8.64 -16.74
C LEU A 105 -5.08 8.97 -15.24
N VAL A 106 -3.93 9.45 -14.75
CA VAL A 106 -3.78 9.88 -13.35
C VAL A 106 -4.73 11.03 -13.04
N ASN A 107 -4.78 12.05 -13.89
CA ASN A 107 -5.69 13.18 -13.71
C ASN A 107 -7.16 12.76 -13.72
N GLU A 108 -7.53 11.83 -14.60
CA GLU A 108 -8.88 11.26 -14.65
C GLU A 108 -9.21 10.49 -13.37
N ALA A 109 -8.30 9.62 -12.91
CA ALA A 109 -8.47 8.85 -11.68
C ALA A 109 -8.61 9.77 -10.44
N GLU A 110 -7.82 10.83 -10.36
CA GLU A 110 -7.94 11.82 -9.30
C GLU A 110 -9.27 12.58 -9.35
N SER A 111 -9.70 12.98 -10.55
CA SER A 111 -11.00 13.64 -10.75
C SER A 111 -12.15 12.72 -10.34
N HIS A 112 -12.08 11.45 -10.73
CA HIS A 112 -13.07 10.43 -10.37
C HIS A 112 -13.08 10.17 -8.86
N SER A 113 -11.92 10.10 -8.21
CA SER A 113 -11.81 9.98 -6.75
C SER A 113 -12.44 11.16 -6.02
N ARG A 114 -12.17 12.40 -6.47
CA ARG A 114 -12.83 13.60 -5.94
C ARG A 114 -14.34 13.56 -6.11
N TYR A 115 -14.80 13.14 -7.29
CA TYR A 115 -16.22 12.98 -7.58
C TYR A 115 -16.89 11.96 -6.64
N ILE A 116 -16.30 10.77 -6.47
CA ILE A 116 -16.83 9.75 -5.55
C ILE A 116 -16.91 10.29 -4.12
N LYS A 117 -15.86 10.97 -3.63
CA LYS A 117 -15.86 11.55 -2.28
C LYS A 117 -16.97 12.58 -2.11
N LEU A 118 -17.17 13.46 -3.08
CA LEU A 118 -18.26 14.45 -3.04
C LEU A 118 -19.63 13.76 -2.98
N ARG A 119 -19.87 12.78 -3.85
CA ARG A 119 -21.13 12.00 -3.86
C ARG A 119 -21.34 11.25 -2.55
N ALA A 120 -20.28 10.73 -1.94
CA ALA A 120 -20.36 10.09 -0.63
C ALA A 120 -20.74 11.09 0.48
N TYR A 121 -20.18 12.30 0.46
CA TYR A 121 -20.58 13.36 1.40
C TYR A 121 -22.03 13.80 1.20
N GLU A 122 -22.47 14.01 -0.04
CA GLU A 122 -23.88 14.31 -0.35
C GLU A 122 -24.82 13.22 0.15
N TYR A 123 -24.42 11.95 -0.01
CA TYR A 123 -25.21 10.81 0.46
C TYR A 123 -25.28 10.76 2.00
N ILE A 124 -24.16 10.96 2.68
CA ILE A 124 -24.09 10.98 4.15
C ILE A 124 -24.93 12.15 4.68
N ASP A 125 -24.82 13.34 4.08
CA ASP A 125 -25.62 14.51 4.47
C ASP A 125 -27.12 14.24 4.35
N LYS A 126 -27.55 13.67 3.23
CA LYS A 126 -28.95 13.25 3.05
C LYS A 126 -29.38 12.24 4.12
N MET A 127 -28.56 11.24 4.41
CA MET A 127 -28.86 10.22 5.42
C MET A 127 -28.97 10.85 6.83
N LEU A 128 -28.08 11.78 7.16
CA LEU A 128 -28.13 12.51 8.44
C LEU A 128 -29.36 13.40 8.53
N TYR A 129 -29.74 14.07 7.44
CA TYR A 129 -30.95 14.88 7.35
C TYR A 129 -32.22 14.01 7.52
N ASP A 130 -32.29 12.87 6.82
CA ASP A 130 -33.40 11.93 6.93
C ASP A 130 -33.52 11.39 8.37
N MET A 131 -32.39 11.02 8.99
CA MET A 131 -32.33 10.58 10.38
C MET A 131 -32.79 11.69 11.35
N GLN A 132 -32.38 12.94 11.12
CA GLN A 132 -32.81 14.08 11.94
C GLN A 132 -34.33 14.26 11.88
N ASN A 133 -34.91 14.16 10.68
CA ASN A 133 -36.35 14.27 10.50
C ASN A 133 -37.11 13.11 11.14
N GLU A 134 -36.60 11.89 11.03
CA GLU A 134 -37.20 10.72 11.67
C GLU A 134 -37.17 10.83 13.20
N MET A 135 -36.04 11.27 13.78
CA MET A 135 -35.92 11.56 15.21
C MET A 135 -36.89 12.65 15.66
N ALA A 136 -37.03 13.73 14.89
CA ALA A 136 -37.99 14.78 15.19
C ALA A 136 -39.44 14.27 15.10
N GLY A 137 -39.74 13.40 14.14
CA GLY A 137 -41.02 12.72 14.00
C GLY A 137 -41.35 11.86 15.22
N LEU A 138 -40.40 11.00 15.65
CA LEU A 138 -40.54 10.18 16.85
C LEU A 138 -40.74 11.03 18.11
N ALA A 139 -39.99 12.13 18.26
CA ALA A 139 -40.19 13.05 19.37
C ALA A 139 -41.62 13.60 19.38
N ASN A 140 -42.15 14.00 18.23
CA ASN A 140 -43.51 14.51 18.12
C ASN A 140 -44.56 13.42 18.39
N GLU A 141 -44.35 12.21 17.86
CA GLU A 141 -45.28 11.08 17.98
C GLU A 141 -45.36 10.53 19.41
N PHE A 142 -44.24 10.51 20.16
CA PHE A 142 -44.21 9.89 21.48
C PHE A 142 -44.17 10.90 22.64
N ILE A 143 -43.38 11.97 22.54
CA ILE A 143 -43.14 12.87 23.68
C ILE A 143 -44.37 13.75 23.94
N GLN A 144 -45.00 14.30 22.90
CA GLN A 144 -46.19 15.13 23.06
C GLN A 144 -47.36 14.40 23.71
N PRO A 145 -47.85 13.26 23.17
CA PRO A 145 -48.97 12.57 23.79
C PRO A 145 -48.61 11.95 25.14
N MET A 146 -47.34 11.63 25.40
CA MET A 146 -46.90 11.23 26.74
C MET A 146 -47.11 12.35 27.76
N ASN A 147 -46.80 13.60 27.42
CA ASN A 147 -47.06 14.75 28.31
C ASN A 147 -48.56 14.95 28.57
N GLU A 148 -49.40 14.81 27.53
CA GLU A 148 -50.85 14.88 27.67
C GLU A 148 -51.37 13.76 28.58
N LYS A 149 -50.92 12.53 28.35
CA LYS A 149 -51.29 11.36 29.17
C LYS A 149 -50.83 11.51 30.62
N PHE A 150 -49.66 12.09 30.88
CA PHE A 150 -49.20 12.41 32.23
C PHE A 150 -50.13 13.42 32.91
N ALA A 151 -50.54 14.47 32.19
CA ALA A 151 -51.48 15.46 32.72
C ALA A 151 -52.84 14.81 33.05
N ASP A 152 -53.35 13.94 32.16
CA ASP A 152 -54.59 13.20 32.39
C ASP A 152 -54.53 12.31 33.63
N ILE A 153 -53.43 11.57 33.82
CA ILE A 153 -53.21 10.74 35.01
C ILE A 153 -53.23 11.60 36.29
N ILE A 154 -52.51 12.72 36.30
CA ILE A 154 -52.48 13.62 37.47
C ILE A 154 -53.88 14.15 37.78
N ASN A 155 -54.65 14.53 36.75
CA ASN A 155 -56.02 15.01 36.92
C ASN A 155 -56.95 13.92 37.45
N ASP A 156 -56.86 12.68 36.93
CA ASP A 156 -57.64 11.54 37.40
C ASP A 156 -57.33 11.20 38.87
N VAL A 157 -56.04 11.15 39.24
CA VAL A 157 -55.61 10.91 40.62
C VAL A 157 -56.13 12.01 41.56
N ASN A 158 -56.00 13.29 41.17
CA ASN A 158 -56.52 14.40 41.96
C ASN A 158 -58.05 14.32 42.11
N GLY A 159 -58.77 13.95 41.05
CA GLY A 159 -60.21 13.73 41.09
C GLY A 159 -60.60 12.65 42.10
N LYS A 160 -59.96 11.47 42.01
CA LYS A 160 -60.18 10.34 42.93
C LYS A 160 -59.83 10.70 44.38
N VAL A 161 -58.69 11.34 44.62
CA VAL A 161 -58.28 11.77 45.97
C VAL A 161 -59.27 12.78 46.55
N ASN A 162 -59.73 13.75 45.76
CA ASN A 162 -60.73 14.72 46.22
C ASN A 162 -62.08 14.07 46.51
N GLY A 163 -62.52 13.12 45.67
CA GLY A 163 -63.72 12.31 45.93
C GLY A 163 -63.60 11.55 47.25
N ASN A 164 -62.54 10.78 47.43
CA ASN A 164 -62.29 10.03 48.67
C ASN A 164 -62.23 10.95 49.90
N ARG A 165 -61.63 12.15 49.78
CA ARG A 165 -61.62 13.14 50.87
C ARG A 165 -63.01 13.66 51.21
N GLN A 166 -63.89 13.82 50.21
CA GLN A 166 -65.26 14.25 50.45
C GLN A 166 -66.08 13.13 51.11
N GLU A 167 -65.94 11.89 50.65
CA GLU A 167 -66.57 10.73 51.30
C GLU A 167 -66.15 10.60 52.77
N VAL A 168 -64.86 10.81 53.08
CA VAL A 168 -64.37 10.82 54.47
C VAL A 168 -65.01 11.94 55.29
N LYS A 169 -65.18 13.13 54.73
CA LYS A 169 -65.89 14.23 55.41
C LYS A 169 -67.35 13.87 55.67
N ASP A 170 -68.03 13.31 54.67
CA ASP A 170 -69.45 12.93 54.80
C ASP A 170 -69.62 11.82 55.85
N MET A 171 -68.70 10.84 55.90
CA MET A 171 -68.66 9.83 56.95
C MET A 171 -68.46 10.44 58.34
N ALA A 172 -67.54 11.41 58.47
CA ALA A 172 -67.31 12.12 59.73
C ALA A 172 -68.56 12.91 60.18
N SER A 173 -69.24 13.60 59.25
CA SER A 173 -70.49 14.32 59.55
C SER A 173 -71.59 13.36 60.02
N ARG A 174 -71.79 12.22 59.36
CA ARG A 174 -72.77 11.20 59.78
C ARG A 174 -72.52 10.67 61.18
N LEU A 175 -71.24 10.51 61.57
CA LEU A 175 -70.89 10.11 62.93
C LEU A 175 -71.21 11.22 63.95
N GLN A 176 -70.94 12.47 63.61
CA GLN A 176 -71.26 13.62 64.46
C GLN A 176 -72.77 13.76 64.70
N ASP A 177 -73.58 13.60 63.65
CA ASP A 177 -75.06 13.63 63.73
C ASP A 177 -75.62 12.47 64.56
N ASN A 178 -75.04 11.26 64.42
CA ASN A 178 -75.42 10.10 65.22
C ASN A 178 -75.03 10.26 66.70
N VAL A 179 -73.91 10.91 67.00
CA VAL A 179 -73.50 11.19 68.39
C VAL A 179 -74.46 12.19 69.05
N GLU A 180 -74.97 13.20 68.33
CA GLU A 180 -76.00 14.11 68.86
C GLU A 180 -77.33 13.40 69.14
N ASN A 181 -77.78 12.49 68.26
CA ASN A 181 -79.00 11.71 68.49
C ASN A 181 -78.85 10.67 69.60
N THR A 182 -77.67 10.08 69.78
CA THR A 182 -77.44 9.08 70.85
C THR A 182 -77.21 9.73 72.21
N ALA A 183 -76.68 10.97 72.26
CA ALA A 183 -76.56 11.73 73.51
C ALA A 183 -77.93 12.12 74.08
N ALA A 184 -78.93 12.39 73.22
CA ALA A 184 -80.30 12.63 73.65
C ALA A 184 -80.97 11.38 74.25
N ASP A 185 -80.64 10.18 73.75
CA ASP A 185 -81.26 8.91 74.18
C ASP A 185 -80.62 8.34 75.48
N ARG A 186 -79.34 8.67 75.74
CA ARG A 186 -78.62 8.23 76.96
C ARG A 186 -79.02 9.00 78.22
N ALA A 187 -79.69 10.14 78.11
CA ALA A 187 -80.16 10.91 79.26
C ALA A 187 -81.36 10.27 79.99
N ALA A 188 -81.92 9.16 79.48
CA ALA A 188 -83.12 8.51 80.02
C ALA A 188 -82.90 7.13 80.67
N VAL A 189 -81.66 6.64 80.80
CA VAL A 189 -81.40 5.31 81.39
C VAL A 189 -81.17 5.44 82.92
N PRO A 190 -82.01 4.82 83.78
CA PRO A 190 -81.80 4.86 85.22
C PRO A 190 -80.59 4.03 85.63
N ALA A 191 -79.86 4.50 86.66
CA ALA A 191 -78.62 3.88 87.13
C ALA A 191 -78.83 2.41 87.54
N PRO A 192 -77.92 1.49 87.17
CA PRO A 192 -78.02 0.09 87.58
C PRO A 192 -77.76 -0.06 89.09
N ASP A 193 -78.51 -0.96 89.72
CA ASP A 193 -78.30 -1.38 91.12
C ASP A 193 -77.05 -2.27 91.19
N TYR A 194 -76.07 -1.83 91.98
CA TYR A 194 -74.81 -2.55 92.20
C TYR A 194 -74.93 -3.34 93.50
N SER A 195 -75.54 -4.52 93.42
CA SER A 195 -75.36 -5.58 94.42
C SER A 195 -75.12 -6.92 93.74
N ASP A 196 -74.14 -7.64 94.29
CA ASP A 196 -73.67 -8.99 93.99
C ASP A 196 -72.70 -9.23 92.80
N ASP A 197 -71.46 -9.42 93.26
CA ASP A 197 -70.53 -10.51 92.94
C ASP A 197 -69.57 -10.36 91.76
N ALA A 198 -68.34 -10.09 92.18
CA ALA A 198 -67.10 -10.18 91.43
C ALA A 198 -66.80 -11.62 91.04
N ASP A 199 -66.23 -11.80 89.85
CA ASP A 199 -65.03 -12.61 89.70
C ASP A 199 -64.28 -12.19 88.43
N TYR A 200 -63.11 -11.59 88.65
CA TYR A 200 -62.17 -11.15 87.63
C TYR A 200 -61.11 -12.23 87.48
N ASP A 201 -61.03 -12.87 86.32
CA ASP A 201 -59.86 -13.67 85.93
C ASP A 201 -59.16 -13.00 84.75
N GLY A 202 -57.93 -12.55 85.00
CA GLY A 202 -57.08 -11.87 84.05
C GLY A 202 -55.85 -12.70 83.72
N ASN A 203 -55.65 -12.98 82.44
CA ASN A 203 -54.37 -13.18 81.77
C ASN A 203 -54.65 -13.63 80.33
N LYS A 204 -53.89 -13.29 79.30
CA LYS A 204 -52.81 -12.33 79.08
C LYS A 204 -52.55 -12.35 77.56
N TYR A 205 -52.29 -11.19 76.99
CA TYR A 205 -51.88 -11.03 75.60
C TYR A 205 -50.54 -11.72 75.31
N GLN A 206 -50.41 -12.30 74.12
CA GLN A 206 -49.12 -12.64 73.51
C GLN A 206 -49.15 -12.26 72.02
N GLN A 207 -48.29 -11.33 71.60
CA GLN A 207 -47.91 -11.09 70.20
C GLN A 207 -46.57 -11.78 69.92
N PRO A 208 -46.39 -12.36 68.73
CA PRO A 208 -45.10 -12.22 68.01
C PRO A 208 -45.29 -12.23 66.47
N GLU A 209 -44.33 -12.00 65.58
CA GLU A 209 -43.05 -11.26 65.48
C GLU A 209 -42.82 -11.11 63.94
N PHE A 210 -42.06 -10.11 63.50
CA PHE A 210 -41.81 -9.82 62.07
C PHE A 210 -40.49 -10.45 61.59
N ASP A 211 -40.54 -11.23 60.51
CA ASP A 211 -39.35 -11.64 59.76
C ASP A 211 -39.03 -10.63 58.66
N ARG A 212 -37.79 -10.11 58.68
CA ARG A 212 -37.18 -9.34 57.57
C ARG A 212 -36.13 -10.23 56.94
N ASP A 213 -36.47 -10.81 55.80
CA ASP A 213 -35.49 -11.39 54.89
C ASP A 213 -35.11 -10.35 53.81
N GLY A 214 -33.81 -10.28 53.55
CA GLY A 214 -33.18 -9.46 52.52
C GLY A 214 -33.24 -10.11 51.13
N GLU A 215 -32.31 -9.63 50.27
CA GLU A 215 -32.11 -9.96 48.84
C GLU A 215 -33.04 -9.15 47.90
N ASP A 216 -32.59 -8.49 46.82
CA ASP A 216 -31.41 -8.65 45.97
C ASP A 216 -31.05 -7.33 45.22
N ASP A 217 -29.78 -7.24 44.81
CA ASP A 217 -29.16 -6.58 43.63
C ASP A 217 -29.75 -5.29 43.00
#